data_AF-A0A966XU14-F1
#
_entry.id   AF-A0A966XU14-F1
#
_cell.length_a   1.000
_cell.length_b   1.000
_cell.length_c   1.000
_cell.angle_alpha   90.00
_cell.angle_beta   90.00
_cell.angle_gamma   90.00
#
_symmetry.space_group_name_H-M   'P 1'
#
loop_
_entity.id
_entity.type
_entity.pdbx_description
1 polymer ?
#
loop_
_entity_poly.entity_id
_entity_poly.type
_entity_poly.pdbx_seq_one_letter_code
_entity_poly.pdbx_strand_id
1 'polypeptide(L)'
;PALPHTVYNITGGVVRTRGEMAAVVRGLVPGAVIEQGAGIDPARHLRGACDIRRAREDFGWRPRFTLESGMADWLARLGPAGK
;
A
#
# COMPACT_ATOMS: atom_id res chain seq x y z
N PRO A 1 -1.74 -12.15 26.84
CA PRO A 1 -1.78 -10.79 27.43
C PRO A 1 -3.06 -10.05 27.02
N ALA A 2 -3.68 -9.32 27.95
CA ALA A 2 -4.77 -8.40 27.61
C ALA A 2 -4.19 -7.15 26.93
N LEU A 3 -4.88 -6.62 25.91
CA LEU A 3 -4.47 -5.44 25.17
C LEU A 3 -5.31 -4.20 25.57
N PRO A 4 -4.74 -2.97 25.56
CA PRO A 4 -5.44 -1.75 25.97
C PRO A 4 -6.68 -1.39 25.13
N HIS A 5 -6.71 -1.82 23.87
CA HIS A 5 -7.82 -1.62 22.94
C HIS A 5 -8.35 -2.94 22.38
N THR A 6 -9.61 -2.93 21.96
CA THR A 6 -10.30 -4.07 21.33
C THR A 6 -10.18 -4.11 19.81
N VAL A 7 -9.73 -3.02 19.17
CA VAL A 7 -9.59 -2.89 17.71
C VAL A 7 -8.35 -2.07 17.36
N TYR A 8 -7.59 -2.56 16.37
CA TYR A 8 -6.36 -1.98 15.85
C TYR A 8 -6.39 -1.87 14.32
N ASN A 9 -5.91 -0.75 13.78
CA ASN A 9 -5.60 -0.65 12.37
C ASN A 9 -4.22 -1.25 12.10
N ILE A 10 -4.13 -2.21 11.17
CA ILE A 10 -2.87 -2.79 10.70
C ILE A 10 -2.69 -2.42 9.24
N THR A 11 -1.97 -1.32 8.99
CA THR A 11 -1.71 -0.78 7.65
C THR A 11 -0.34 -0.12 7.60
N GLY A 12 0.00 0.52 6.47
CA GLY A 12 1.17 1.37 6.30
C GLY A 12 1.10 2.73 7.01
N GLY A 13 -0.05 3.12 7.57
CA GLY A 13 -0.24 4.43 8.21
C GLY A 13 -0.23 5.64 7.26
N VAL A 14 -0.16 5.41 5.94
CA VAL A 14 -0.11 6.44 4.90
C VAL A 14 -1.13 6.12 3.80
N VAL A 15 -1.70 7.15 3.18
CA VAL A 15 -2.49 7.02 1.94
C VAL A 15 -1.59 7.33 0.77
N ARG A 16 -1.72 6.53 -0.29
CA ARG A 16 -1.05 6.75 -1.57
C ARG A 16 -2.07 6.96 -2.67
N THR A 17 -1.75 7.80 -3.65
CA THR A 17 -2.63 8.02 -4.81
C THR A 17 -2.43 6.91 -5.85
N ARG A 18 -3.40 6.76 -6.76
CA ARG A 18 -3.25 5.87 -7.92
C ARG A 18 -2.09 6.32 -8.83
N GLY A 19 -1.84 7.62 -8.91
CA GLY A 19 -0.74 8.19 -9.71
C GLY A 19 0.62 7.81 -9.13
N GLU A 20 0.77 7.90 -7.81
CA GLU A 20 1.98 7.44 -7.11
C GLU A 20 2.19 5.94 -7.30
N MET A 21 1.14 5.13 -7.17
CA MET A 21 1.22 3.70 -7.45
C MET A 21 1.67 3.42 -8.89
N ALA A 22 1.08 4.12 -9.87
CA ALA A 22 1.46 3.99 -11.27
C ALA A 22 2.92 4.41 -11.52
N ALA A 23 3.41 5.45 -10.83
CA ALA A 23 4.81 5.86 -10.91
C ALA A 23 5.76 4.78 -10.41
N VAL A 24 5.44 4.12 -9.28
CA VAL A 24 6.22 2.99 -8.76
C VAL A 24 6.26 1.84 -9.77
N VAL A 25 5.11 1.47 -10.37
CA VAL A 25 5.06 0.38 -11.36
C VAL A 25 5.89 0.71 -12.60
N ARG A 26 5.81 1.93 -13.13
CA ARG A 26 6.62 2.35 -14.29
C ARG A 26 8.13 2.30 -14.01
N GLY A 27 8.54 2.53 -12.76
CA GLY A 27 9.94 2.38 -12.34
C GLY A 27 10.40 0.93 -12.24
N LEU A 28 9.51 -0.01 -11.94
CA LEU A 28 9.82 -1.44 -11.76
C LEU A 28 9.65 -2.27 -13.04
N VAL A 29 8.75 -1.88 -13.93
CA VAL A 29 8.39 -2.63 -15.14
C VAL A 29 8.59 -1.74 -16.37
N PRO A 30 9.75 -1.82 -17.03
CA PRO A 30 10.01 -1.10 -18.26
C PRO A 30 8.95 -1.43 -19.32
N GLY A 31 8.38 -0.40 -19.95
CA GLY A 31 7.34 -0.56 -20.96
C GLY A 31 5.91 -0.71 -20.41
N ALA A 32 5.70 -0.63 -19.09
CA ALA A 32 4.35 -0.62 -18.52
C ALA A 32 3.53 0.58 -19.04
N VAL A 33 2.46 0.29 -19.77
CA VAL A 33 1.48 1.30 -20.23
C VAL A 33 0.36 1.38 -19.20
N ILE A 34 0.29 2.51 -18.51
CA ILE A 34 -0.73 2.77 -17.47
C ILE A 34 -1.35 4.12 -17.74
N GLU A 35 -2.66 4.13 -17.97
CA GLU A 35 -3.47 5.33 -18.13
C GLU A 35 -4.37 5.53 -16.91
N GLN A 36 -4.45 6.76 -16.40
CA GLN A 36 -5.33 7.12 -15.30
C GLN A 36 -6.34 8.15 -15.80
N GLY A 37 -7.62 7.77 -15.82
CA GLY A 37 -8.71 8.70 -16.11
C GLY A 37 -8.82 9.80 -15.06
N ALA A 38 -9.35 10.95 -15.49
CA ALA A 38 -9.58 12.09 -14.61
C ALA A 38 -10.74 11.86 -13.63
N GLY A 39 -10.72 12.61 -12.53
CA GLY A 39 -11.82 12.63 -11.57
C GLY A 39 -11.75 11.55 -10.50
N ILE A 40 -12.83 11.50 -9.71
CA ILE A 40 -13.04 10.52 -8.64
C ILE A 40 -14.22 9.67 -9.05
N ASP A 41 -14.08 8.36 -8.91
CA ASP A 41 -15.20 7.43 -9.07
C ASP A 41 -16.32 7.81 -8.06
N PRO A 42 -17.51 8.21 -8.52
CA PRO A 42 -18.58 8.67 -7.64
C PRO A 42 -19.11 7.56 -6.72
N ALA A 43 -18.88 6.29 -7.05
CA ALA A 43 -19.23 5.16 -6.19
C ALA A 43 -18.18 4.90 -5.09
N ARG A 44 -17.03 5.59 -5.10
CA ARG A 44 -16.00 5.37 -4.09
C ARG A 44 -16.31 6.08 -2.77
N HIS A 45 -16.30 5.29 -1.71
CA HIS A 45 -16.11 5.81 -0.36
C HIS A 45 -14.64 6.18 -0.15
N LEU A 46 -14.36 7.49 -0.21
CA LEU A 46 -13.03 8.01 0.09
C LEU A 46 -12.69 7.74 1.56
N ARG A 47 -11.56 7.07 1.80
CA ARG A 47 -11.01 6.83 3.14
C ARG A 47 -9.65 7.51 3.27
N GLY A 48 -9.44 8.15 4.41
CA GLY A 48 -8.13 8.68 4.79
C GLY A 48 -7.18 7.57 5.28
N ALA A 49 -6.00 7.98 5.73
CA ALA A 49 -5.03 7.06 6.31
C ALA A 49 -5.60 6.43 7.58
N CYS A 50 -5.42 5.13 7.74
CA CYS A 50 -5.72 4.48 9.00
C CYS A 50 -4.67 4.89 10.04
N ASP A 51 -5.12 5.36 11.19
CA ASP A 51 -4.25 5.69 12.30
C ASP A 51 -3.70 4.40 12.94
N ILE A 52 -2.38 4.23 12.92
CA ILE A 52 -1.67 3.06 13.45
C ILE A 52 -1.10 3.28 14.85
N ARG A 53 -1.36 4.42 15.51
CA ARG A 53 -0.81 4.77 16.84
C ARG A 53 -0.97 3.64 17.85
N ARG A 54 -2.19 3.11 18.00
CA ARG A 54 -2.51 2.02 18.93
C ARG A 54 -1.63 0.80 18.72
N ALA A 55 -1.51 0.33 17.47
CA ALA A 55 -0.73 -0.86 17.15
C ALA A 55 0.77 -0.62 17.38
N ARG A 56 1.24 0.58 17.07
CA ARG A 56 2.63 0.98 17.28
C ARG A 56 3.00 1.09 18.76
N GLU A 57 2.13 1.67 19.56
CA GLU A 57 2.36 1.92 20.99
C GLU A 57 2.20 0.64 21.81
N ASP A 58 1.16 -0.15 21.54
CA ASP A 58 0.82 -1.29 22.40
C ASP A 58 1.66 -2.54 22.11
N PHE A 59 2.05 -2.77 20.85
CA PHE A 59 2.80 -3.96 20.46
C PHE A 59 3.86 -3.70 19.38
N GLY A 60 4.27 -2.45 19.19
CA GLY A 60 5.42 -2.12 18.36
C GLY A 60 5.21 -2.32 16.85
N TRP A 61 3.97 -2.33 16.35
CA TRP A 61 3.70 -2.48 14.92
C TRP A 61 4.45 -1.43 14.10
N ARG A 62 5.22 -1.93 13.12
CA ARG A 62 5.90 -1.14 12.11
C ARG A 62 5.73 -1.84 10.77
N PRO A 63 5.15 -1.18 9.75
CA PRO A 63 5.03 -1.77 8.43
C PRO A 63 6.43 -2.09 7.90
N ARG A 64 6.66 -3.36 7.56
CA ARG A 64 7.95 -3.81 7.01
C ARG A 64 8.20 -3.28 5.60
N PHE A 65 7.13 -3.16 4.81
CA PHE A 65 7.18 -2.76 3.42
C PHE A 65 6.53 -1.39 3.21
N THR A 66 7.20 -0.57 2.41
CA THR A 66 6.59 0.55 1.69
C THR A 66 5.91 0.05 0.42
N LEU A 67 5.23 0.94 -0.33
CA LEU A 67 4.65 0.59 -1.62
C LEU A 67 5.73 0.12 -2.60
N GLU A 68 6.86 0.82 -2.64
CA GLU A 68 8.00 0.57 -3.52
C GLU A 68 8.66 -0.77 -3.21
N SER A 69 9.05 -0.98 -1.94
CA SER A 69 9.72 -2.22 -1.51
C SER A 69 8.80 -3.44 -1.58
N GLY A 70 7.51 -3.28 -1.27
CA GLY A 70 6.54 -4.37 -1.39
C GLY A 70 6.28 -4.79 -2.84
N MET A 71 6.17 -3.83 -3.77
CA MET A 71 6.03 -4.15 -5.19
C MET A 71 7.28 -4.78 -5.78
N ALA A 72 8.47 -4.32 -5.39
CA ALA A 72 9.73 -4.93 -5.82
C ALA A 72 9.88 -6.37 -5.32
N ASP A 73 9.56 -6.63 -4.04
CA ASP A 73 9.54 -8.00 -3.47
C ASP A 73 8.53 -8.88 -4.21
N TRP A 74 7.34 -8.34 -4.50
CA TRP A 74 6.31 -9.06 -5.25
C TRP A 74 6.76 -9.41 -6.67
N LEU A 75 7.33 -8.45 -7.40
CA LEU A 75 7.84 -8.67 -8.76
C LEU A 75 8.93 -9.74 -8.78
N ALA A 76 9.84 -9.73 -7.80
CA ALA A 76 10.88 -10.75 -7.68
C ALA A 76 10.29 -12.15 -7.47
N ARG A 77 9.15 -12.29 -6.79
CA ARG A 77 8.46 -13.58 -6.56
C ARG A 77 7.71 -14.09 -7.79
N LEU A 78 7.19 -13.20 -8.62
CA LEU A 78 6.49 -13.59 -9.85
C LEU A 78 7.41 -14.27 -10.87
N GLY A 79 8.74 -14.08 -10.76
CA GLY A 79 9.72 -14.59 -11.71
C GLY A 79 9.60 -13.91 -13.09
N PRO A 80 10.40 -14.31 -14.09
CA PRO A 80 10.11 -13.94 -15.47
C PRO A 80 8.73 -14.50 -15.81
N ALA A 81 7.82 -13.62 -16.26
CA ALA A 81 6.47 -14.00 -16.67
C ALA A 81 6.53 -15.29 -17.50
N GLY A 82 5.88 -16.34 -16.99
CA GLY A 82 5.75 -17.61 -17.69
C GLY A 82 5.24 -17.35 -19.10
N LYS A 83 5.92 -17.97 -20.07
CA LYS A 83 5.42 -18.16 -21.42
C LYS A 83 4.05 -18.83 -21.40
#